data_AF-A0A2M7VK76-F1
#
_entry.id   AF-A0A2M7VK76-F1
#
_cell.length_a   1.000
_cell.length_b   1.000
_cell.length_c   1.000
_cell.angle_alpha   90.00
_cell.angle_beta   90.00
_cell.angle_gamma   90.00
#
_symmetry.space_group_name_H-M   'P 1'
#
loop_
_entity.id
_entity.type
_entity.pdbx_description
1 polymer ?
#
loop_
_entity_poly.entity_id
_entity_poly.type
_entity_poly.pdbx_seq_one_letter_code
_entity_poly.pdbx_strand_id
1 'polypeptide(L)'
;NEIIKKAPSPDLIPGITDEISLGMKLEILDQILYGLEKGMSEEEIKRQTDTTEKKIQYVKELIKYSFHMRKLPPSPDLHDLL
;
A
#
# COMPACT_ATOMS: atom_id res chain seq x y z
N ASN A 1 -17.91 -21.84 3.61
CA ASN A 1 -18.50 -20.49 3.47
C ASN A 1 -18.03 -19.50 4.55
N GLU A 2 -16.92 -19.77 5.25
CA GLU A 2 -16.45 -18.95 6.39
C GLU A 2 -15.20 -18.11 6.09
N ILE A 3 -14.44 -18.46 5.05
CA ILE A 3 -13.15 -17.82 4.74
C ILE A 3 -13.35 -16.39 4.22
N ILE A 4 -14.34 -16.14 3.37
CA ILE A 4 -14.58 -14.84 2.73
C ILE A 4 -14.96 -13.75 3.75
N LYS A 5 -15.60 -14.12 4.87
CA LYS A 5 -16.10 -13.15 5.88
C LYS A 5 -15.08 -12.83 6.97
N LYS A 6 -13.98 -13.58 7.05
CA LYS A 6 -12.94 -13.35 8.06
C LYS A 6 -12.20 -12.06 7.71
N ALA A 7 -12.02 -11.18 8.70
CA ALA A 7 -11.23 -9.97 8.52
C ALA A 7 -9.78 -10.34 8.12
N PRO A 8 -9.20 -9.67 7.11
CA PRO A 8 -7.81 -9.87 6.74
C PRO A 8 -6.90 -9.47 7.90
N SER A 9 -5.98 -10.38 8.21
CA SER A 9 -5.00 -10.24 9.29
C SER A 9 -3.74 -11.02 8.92
N PRO A 10 -2.55 -10.49 9.21
CA PRO A 10 -1.29 -11.18 8.97
C PRO A 10 -1.04 -12.33 9.97
N ASP A 11 -1.91 -12.53 10.97
CA ASP A 11 -1.84 -13.58 12.01
C ASP A 11 -0.49 -13.59 12.78
N LEU A 12 0.21 -12.45 12.79
CA LEU A 12 1.51 -12.26 13.46
C LEU A 12 1.36 -11.85 14.93
N ILE A 13 0.31 -11.10 15.26
CA ILE A 13 0.00 -10.62 16.61
C ILE A 13 -1.48 -10.88 16.88
N PRO A 14 -1.85 -11.56 17.99
CA PRO A 14 -3.24 -11.83 18.32
C PRO A 14 -4.09 -10.55 18.36
N GLY A 15 -5.20 -10.53 17.64
CA GLY A 15 -6.15 -9.41 17.64
C GLY A 15 -5.77 -8.24 16.74
N ILE A 16 -4.66 -8.29 16.01
CA ILE A 16 -4.32 -7.29 14.99
C ILE A 16 -4.92 -7.67 13.63
N THR A 17 -5.57 -6.70 13.00
CA THR A 17 -6.06 -6.78 11.61
C THR A 17 -5.28 -5.81 10.74
N ASP A 18 -5.29 -6.03 9.43
CA ASP A 18 -4.62 -5.14 8.48
C ASP A 18 -5.13 -3.70 8.57
N GLU A 19 -6.44 -3.52 8.78
CA GLU A 19 -7.04 -2.20 8.93
C GLU A 19 -6.54 -1.46 10.18
N ILE A 20 -6.32 -2.18 11.28
CA ILE A 20 -5.75 -1.60 12.52
C ILE A 20 -4.29 -1.23 12.27
N SER A 21 -3.52 -2.10 11.61
CA SER A 21 -2.12 -1.84 11.28
C SER A 21 -1.92 -0.66 10.34
N LEU A 22 -2.81 -0.50 9.35
CA LEU A 22 -2.74 0.54 8.32
C LEU A 22 -3.51 1.82 8.70
N GLY A 23 -4.35 1.77 9.74
CA GLY A 23 -5.17 2.90 10.18
C GLY A 23 -6.23 3.33 9.14
N MET A 24 -6.62 2.44 8.24
CA MET A 24 -7.64 2.68 7.22
C MET A 24 -8.32 1.40 6.77
N LYS A 25 -9.54 1.54 6.26
CA LYS A 25 -10.25 0.45 5.61
C LYS A 25 -9.55 0.04 4.31
N LEU A 26 -9.58 -1.25 4.00
CA LEU A 26 -8.94 -1.76 2.78
C LEU A 26 -9.58 -1.21 1.50
N GLU A 27 -10.89 -0.97 1.49
CA GLU A 27 -11.55 -0.38 0.33
C GLU A 27 -11.03 1.04 0.03
N ILE A 28 -10.72 1.81 1.08
CA ILE A 28 -10.14 3.16 0.92
C ILE A 28 -8.69 3.06 0.43
N LEU A 29 -7.92 2.10 0.95
CA LEU A 29 -6.57 1.85 0.48
C LEU A 29 -6.56 1.53 -1.02
N ASP A 30 -7.42 0.60 -1.46
CA ASP A 30 -7.51 0.17 -2.85
C ASP A 30 -7.86 1.33 -3.78
N GLN A 31 -8.81 2.19 -3.38
CA GLN A 31 -9.16 3.37 -4.16
C GLN A 31 -8.01 4.38 -4.27
N ILE A 32 -7.27 4.60 -3.18
CA ILE A 32 -6.08 5.48 -3.20
C ILE A 32 -5.02 4.90 -4.14
N LEU A 33 -4.72 3.60 -4.02
CA LEU A 33 -3.73 2.92 -4.86
C LEU A 33 -4.12 2.99 -6.35
N TYR A 34 -5.39 2.77 -6.66
CA TYR A 34 -5.91 2.91 -8.03
C TYR A 34 -5.73 4.33 -8.58
N GLY A 35 -6.08 5.35 -7.80
CA GLY A 35 -5.91 6.74 -8.21
C GLY A 35 -4.46 7.11 -8.47
N LEU A 36 -3.54 6.67 -7.60
CA LEU A 36 -2.10 6.86 -7.77
C LEU A 36 -1.57 6.16 -9.02
N GLU A 37 -2.01 4.92 -9.30
CA GLU A 37 -1.62 4.18 -10.50
C GLU A 37 -2.11 4.88 -11.79
N LYS A 38 -3.29 5.51 -11.75
CA LYS A 38 -3.82 6.29 -12.88
C LYS A 38 -3.20 7.69 -13.01
N GLY A 39 -2.26 8.06 -12.14
CA GLY A 39 -1.60 9.36 -12.16
C GLY A 39 -2.53 10.52 -11.77
N MET A 40 -3.60 10.24 -11.02
CA MET A 40 -4.49 11.29 -10.51
C MET A 40 -3.76 12.18 -9.50
N SER A 41 -4.15 13.45 -9.43
CA SER A 41 -3.69 14.35 -8.38
C SER A 41 -4.27 13.96 -7.01
N GLU A 42 -3.59 14.37 -5.94
CA GLU A 42 -4.06 14.10 -4.57
C GLU A 42 -5.43 14.72 -4.30
N GLU A 43 -5.72 15.89 -4.89
CA GLU A 43 -7.02 16.55 -4.79
C GLU A 43 -8.13 15.73 -5.45
N GLU A 44 -7.86 15.12 -6.60
CA GLU A 44 -8.81 14.24 -7.29
C GLU A 44 -9.08 12.97 -6.50
N ILE A 45 -8.02 12.33 -5.98
CA ILE A 45 -8.15 11.14 -5.13
C ILE A 45 -8.97 11.48 -3.88
N LYS A 46 -8.62 12.58 -3.20
CA LYS A 46 -9.34 13.06 -2.01
C LYS A 46 -10.84 13.24 -2.28
N ARG A 47 -11.18 13.86 -3.41
CA ARG A 47 -12.57 14.10 -3.82
C ARG A 47 -13.33 12.81 -4.12
N GLN A 48 -12.67 11.81 -4.70
CA GLN A 48 -13.32 10.56 -5.12
C GLN A 48 -13.48 9.54 -3.97
N THR A 49 -12.56 9.55 -3.01
CA THR A 49 -12.51 8.52 -1.95
C THR A 49 -12.94 9.04 -0.57
N ASP A 50 -13.32 10.33 -0.46
CA ASP A 50 -13.67 11.01 0.80
C ASP A 50 -12.64 10.77 1.92
N THR A 51 -11.36 10.74 1.54
CA THR A 51 -10.24 10.49 2.46
C THR A 51 -9.53 11.79 2.81
N THR A 52 -8.50 11.72 3.66
CA THR A 52 -7.66 12.86 3.99
C THR A 52 -6.36 12.85 3.20
N GLU A 53 -5.81 14.03 2.93
CA GLU A 53 -4.48 14.18 2.32
C GLU A 53 -3.41 13.44 3.13
N LYS A 54 -3.51 13.47 4.46
CA LYS A 54 -2.62 12.71 5.35
C LYS A 54 -2.63 11.21 5.06
N LYS A 55 -3.79 10.63 4.76
CA LYS A 55 -3.92 9.20 4.40
C LYS A 55 -3.31 8.92 3.03
N ILE A 56 -3.51 9.80 2.05
CA ILE A 56 -2.91 9.67 0.71
C ILE A 56 -1.38 9.72 0.81
N GLN A 57 -0.85 10.69 1.55
CA GLN A 57 0.59 10.83 1.76
C GLN A 57 1.17 9.64 2.53
N TYR A 58 0.45 9.12 3.54
CA TYR A 58 0.84 7.90 4.24
C TYR A 58 0.98 6.70 3.27
N VAL A 59 0.00 6.49 2.38
CA VAL A 59 0.07 5.43 1.36
C VAL A 59 1.25 5.62 0.41
N LYS A 60 1.52 6.86 -0.04
CA LYS A 60 2.69 7.17 -0.87
C LYS A 60 4.01 6.81 -0.17
N GLU A 61 4.12 7.13 1.11
CA GLU A 61 5.29 6.75 1.90
C GLU A 61 5.42 5.22 2.04
N LEU A 62 4.32 4.50 2.27
CA LEU A 62 4.34 3.02 2.28
C LEU A 62 4.83 2.44 0.94
N ILE A 63 4.36 2.97 -0.19
CA ILE A 63 4.82 2.55 -1.53
C ILE A 63 6.32 2.82 -1.68
N LYS A 64 6.79 4.00 -1.28
CA LYS A 64 8.19 4.40 -1.35
C LYS A 64 9.09 3.48 -0.51
N TYR A 65 8.75 3.24 0.75
CA TYR A 65 9.57 2.40 1.63
C TYR A 65 9.53 0.92 1.23
N SER A 66 8.40 0.42 0.74
CA SER A 66 8.25 -0.96 0.26
C SER A 66 8.80 -1.19 -1.17
N PHE A 67 9.32 -0.16 -1.85
CA PHE A 67 9.74 -0.27 -3.25
C PHE A 67 10.77 -1.37 -3.50
N HIS A 68 11.73 -1.53 -2.58
CA HIS A 68 12.76 -2.57 -2.67
C HIS A 68 12.19 -3.99 -2.66
N MET A 69 11.02 -4.21 -2.04
CA MET A 69 10.37 -5.53 -1.98
C MET A 69 9.78 -5.97 -3.34
N ARG A 70 9.68 -5.05 -4.31
CA ARG A 70 9.17 -5.29 -5.67
C ARG A 70 10.29 -5.44 -6.70
N LYS A 71 11.55 -5.46 -6.27
CA LYS A 71 12.73 -5.63 -7.13
C LYS A 71 13.55 -6.81 -6.65
N LEU A 72 14.30 -7.41 -7.57
CA LEU A 72 15.36 -8.34 -7.18
C LEU A 72 16.40 -7.59 -6.33
N PRO A 73 17.06 -8.28 -5.38
CA PRO A 73 18.18 -7.70 -4.66
C PRO A 73 19.22 -7.14 -5.63
N PRO A 74 19.84 -5.99 -5.33
CA PRO A 74 20.87 -5.43 -6.20
C PRO A 74 22.03 -6.41 -6.30
N SER A 75 22.43 -6.74 -7.53
CA SER A 75 23.66 -7.48 -7.82
C SER A 75 24.70 -6.54 -8.42
N PRO A 76 26.01 -6.78 -8.18
CA PRO A 76 27.07 -6.07 -8.88
C PRO A 76 26.93 -6.25 -10.39
N ASP A 77 27.20 -5.20 -11.16
CA ASP A 77 27.40 -5.32 -12.59
C ASP A 77 28.79 -5.92 -12.83
N LEU A 78 28.85 -7.04 -13.56
CA LEU A 78 30.09 -7.75 -13.88
C LEU A 78 30.66 -7.32 -15.24
N HIS A 79 29.98 -6.45 -15.99
CA HIS A 79 30.46 -5.95 -17.27
C HIS A 79 31.79 -5.19 -17.18
N ASP A 80 32.08 -4.54 -16.05
CA ASP A 80 33.35 -3.82 -15.82
C ASP A 80 34.52 -4.73 -15.41
N LEU A 81 34.27 -6.03 -15.21
CA LEU A 81 35.25 -7.03 -14.74
C LEU A 81 35.74 -7.98 -15.85
N LEU A 82 35.17 -7.89 -17.06
CA LEU A 82 35.52 -8.69 -18.25
C LEU A 82 36.11 -7.81 -19.34
#